data_AF-A0A091Q1M7-F1
#
_entry.id   AF-A0A091Q1M7-F1
#
_cell.length_a   1.000
_cell.length_b   1.000
_cell.length_c   1.000
_cell.angle_alpha   90.00
_cell.angle_beta   90.00
_cell.angle_gamma   90.00
#
_symmetry.space_group_name_H-M   'P 1'
#
loop_
_entity.id
_entity.type
_entity.pdbx_description
1 polymer ?
#
loop_
_entity_poly.entity_id
_entity_poly.type
_entity_poly.pdbx_seq_one_letter_code
_entity_poly.pdbx_strand_id
1 'polypeptide(L)'
;MANENHGSPAEEASLMSHSPGTSNQNQPSSPKPMRLVQDLPDELVQAGWEKCWSKRENRPYYFNRFTNQSLWEMPVLGQHDVISDPLGLNAAPMPLEGGMIDTSVESKQRKRRFSEEVPPSGNSIKKPKVDAPGNPAAQPVPSSPSIPGTSVLKAWCVSPEDKQQAALLRPTEVYWDLDIQTNAVIKQRAPSEVLSPHPEVELLRSQLILKLRQHYRELCQQREGIDPPRESFNRWMLERKVVDKGTDPLLPSDCEPVVSPSMFREIMNDIPIRLSRIKFREEAKRLLFKYAEAAKRLIESRSASPDSRKVVKWNVEDTFSWLRRDHSASKEDYMDRLEHLRKQCGPHVSAAAKDSVEGICSKIYYISLEYVKRIREKHLAILKENNIPAEIEAPEVQDRLVYCYPVRLAIPSPPLPSVEMHMENNVACVRYKGEMVKVSRNYFSKL
;
A
#
# COMPACT_ATOMS: atom_id res chain seq x y z
N MET A 1 -51.40 -5.44 25.70
CA MET A 1 -51.57 -5.37 27.16
C MET A 1 -50.20 -5.11 27.76
N ALA A 2 -50.01 -3.89 28.30
CA ALA A 2 -49.06 -3.38 29.31
C ALA A 2 -47.58 -3.83 29.32
N ASN A 3 -46.54 -3.02 29.61
CA ASN A 3 -46.21 -1.58 29.69
C ASN A 3 -44.68 -1.58 30.01
N GLU A 4 -43.78 -0.83 29.35
CA GLU A 4 -43.20 0.46 29.78
C GLU A 4 -42.74 0.56 31.26
N ASN A 5 -41.67 1.24 31.71
CA ASN A 5 -40.52 2.00 31.18
C ASN A 5 -39.76 2.60 32.40
N HIS A 6 -38.58 3.23 32.17
CA HIS A 6 -37.87 4.24 32.98
C HIS A 6 -37.10 3.83 34.26
N GLY A 7 -35.96 4.44 34.62
CA GLY A 7 -35.22 5.59 34.08
C GLY A 7 -34.24 6.14 35.14
N SER A 8 -33.10 6.70 34.71
CA SER A 8 -32.14 7.47 35.52
C SER A 8 -32.68 8.86 35.90
N PRO A 9 -32.00 9.59 36.81
CA PRO A 9 -32.00 11.05 36.76
C PRO A 9 -30.60 11.68 36.82
N ALA A 10 -30.52 12.88 36.23
CA ALA A 10 -29.38 13.78 36.17
C ALA A 10 -29.55 14.99 37.11
N GLU A 11 -28.40 15.57 37.49
CA GLU A 11 -28.06 16.96 37.91
C GLU A 11 -29.09 17.90 38.56
N GLU A 12 -28.69 18.50 39.69
CA GLU A 12 -29.08 19.86 40.09
C GLU A 12 -27.97 20.55 40.92
N ALA A 13 -27.86 21.88 40.80
CA ALA A 13 -26.78 22.74 41.29
C ALA A 13 -27.11 23.48 42.59
N SER A 14 -26.10 23.89 43.40
CA SER A 14 -26.09 25.19 44.11
C SER A 14 -24.78 25.56 44.84
N LEU A 15 -24.38 26.80 44.54
CA LEU A 15 -23.52 27.88 45.09
C LEU A 15 -23.06 27.93 46.57
N MET A 16 -22.04 28.83 46.75
CA MET A 16 -21.46 29.51 47.95
C MET A 16 -20.17 28.84 48.50
N SER A 17 -19.00 29.51 48.66
CA SER A 17 -18.72 30.75 49.42
C SER A 17 -17.35 31.40 49.07
N HIS A 18 -17.18 32.70 49.37
CA HIS A 18 -15.96 33.52 49.16
C HIS A 18 -15.16 33.83 50.46
N SER A 19 -13.81 33.84 50.35
CA SER A 19 -12.77 34.70 50.99
C SER A 19 -12.43 34.55 52.51
N PRO A 20 -11.27 35.02 53.06
CA PRO A 20 -10.23 35.94 52.51
C PRO A 20 -8.73 35.54 52.75
N GLY A 21 -7.77 36.36 52.27
CA GLY A 21 -6.32 36.10 52.28
C GLY A 21 -5.45 36.89 53.28
N THR A 22 -4.12 36.70 53.19
CA THR A 22 -2.98 37.66 53.25
C THR A 22 -1.68 36.99 53.75
N SER A 23 -0.55 37.18 53.06
CA SER A 23 0.72 37.73 53.60
C SER A 23 1.92 37.50 52.65
N ASN A 24 2.70 38.56 52.43
CA ASN A 24 3.96 38.63 51.67
C ASN A 24 5.17 38.21 52.54
N GLN A 25 6.25 37.63 51.98
CA GLN A 25 7.62 38.20 51.90
C GLN A 25 8.70 37.18 51.41
N ASN A 26 9.45 37.62 50.38
CA ASN A 26 10.85 37.33 49.97
C ASN A 26 11.65 36.13 50.53
N GLN A 27 12.20 35.27 49.65
CA GLN A 27 13.66 34.97 49.48
C GLN A 27 13.92 33.92 48.35
N PRO A 28 15.18 33.74 47.87
CA PRO A 28 15.53 33.75 46.44
C PRO A 28 15.49 32.38 45.74
N SER A 29 15.25 32.42 44.43
CA SER A 29 15.31 31.28 43.53
C SER A 29 16.76 30.86 43.24
N SER A 30 17.16 29.70 43.77
CA SER A 30 18.33 28.95 43.33
C SER A 30 18.16 28.45 41.88
N PRO A 31 19.25 28.36 41.09
CA PRO A 31 19.18 28.10 39.66
C PRO A 31 18.75 26.66 39.40
N LYS A 32 17.77 26.48 38.50
CA LYS A 32 17.44 25.16 37.97
C LYS A 32 18.67 24.61 37.23
N PRO A 33 19.01 23.33 37.38
CA PRO A 33 20.15 22.74 36.70
C PRO A 33 19.89 22.78 35.19
N MET A 34 20.79 23.44 34.46
CA MET A 34 20.88 23.32 33.01
C MET A 34 21.13 21.84 32.69
N ARG A 35 20.07 21.09 32.37
CA ARG A 35 20.24 19.80 31.72
C ARG A 35 20.62 20.08 30.28
N LEU A 36 21.88 19.81 29.99
CA LEU A 36 22.45 19.67 28.66
C LEU A 36 21.72 18.54 27.92
N VAL A 37 20.52 18.80 27.42
CA VAL A 37 19.81 17.90 26.51
C VAL A 37 20.22 18.34 25.12
N GLN A 38 20.92 17.46 24.40
CA GLN A 38 21.09 17.64 22.95
C GLN A 38 19.70 17.76 22.33
N ASP A 39 19.40 18.95 21.84
CA ASP A 39 18.14 19.26 21.17
C ASP A 39 18.00 18.41 19.90
N LEU A 40 16.79 17.91 19.69
CA LEU A 40 16.43 17.22 18.46
C LEU A 40 16.60 18.21 17.29
N PRO A 41 17.20 17.83 16.15
CA PRO A 41 17.30 18.71 14.99
C PRO A 41 15.97 19.38 14.63
N ASP A 42 16.01 20.68 14.30
CA ASP A 42 14.80 21.48 14.03
C ASP A 42 13.90 20.83 12.96
N GLU A 43 14.50 20.18 11.96
CA GLU A 43 13.78 19.46 10.90
C GLU A 43 12.90 18.33 11.46
N LEU A 44 13.37 17.61 12.48
CA LEU A 44 12.63 16.54 13.14
C LEU A 44 11.52 17.10 14.02
N VAL A 45 11.79 18.19 14.76
CA VAL A 45 10.78 18.90 15.57
C VAL A 45 9.65 19.43 14.68
N GLN A 46 10.00 19.98 13.53
CA GLN A 46 9.06 20.48 12.53
C GLN A 46 8.29 19.34 11.83
N ALA A 47 8.92 18.17 11.67
CA ALA A 47 8.26 16.93 11.23
C ALA A 47 7.43 16.23 12.32
N GLY A 48 7.30 16.85 13.50
CA GLY A 48 6.43 16.38 14.58
C GLY A 48 7.08 15.42 15.57
N TRP A 49 8.38 15.20 15.48
CA TRP A 49 9.11 14.34 16.40
C TRP A 49 9.48 15.08 17.69
N GLU A 50 9.36 14.37 18.80
CA GLU A 50 9.78 14.81 20.14
C GLU A 50 10.52 13.67 20.84
N LYS A 51 11.52 14.02 21.66
CA LYS A 51 12.28 13.04 22.45
C LYS A 51 11.64 12.88 23.82
N CYS A 52 11.16 11.69 24.11
CA CYS A 52 10.53 11.32 25.37
C CYS A 52 11.43 10.35 26.16
N TRP A 53 11.15 10.17 27.46
CA TRP A 53 11.85 9.21 28.31
C TRP A 53 10.91 8.07 28.72
N SER A 54 11.27 6.83 28.41
CA SER A 54 10.52 5.66 28.90
C SER A 54 10.99 5.30 30.30
N LYS A 55 10.09 5.41 31.29
CA LYS A 55 10.37 4.94 32.66
C LYS A 55 10.51 3.42 32.75
N ARG A 56 9.80 2.67 31.88
CA ARG A 56 9.82 1.20 31.85
C ARG A 56 11.15 0.66 31.30
N GLU A 57 11.59 1.23 30.18
CA GLU A 57 12.79 0.75 29.45
C GLU A 57 14.07 1.51 29.85
N ASN A 58 13.94 2.51 30.73
CA ASN A 58 15.03 3.36 31.21
C ASN A 58 15.91 3.96 30.09
N ARG A 59 15.29 4.30 28.95
CA ARG A 59 15.95 4.82 27.73
C ARG A 59 15.08 5.89 27.05
N PRO A 60 15.69 6.88 26.35
CA PRO A 60 14.93 7.81 25.52
C PRO A 60 14.32 7.12 24.29
N TYR A 61 13.15 7.58 23.88
CA TYR A 61 12.48 7.22 22.63
C TYR A 61 12.01 8.49 21.92
N TYR A 62 11.67 8.38 20.64
CA TYR A 62 11.20 9.47 19.80
C TYR A 62 9.75 9.22 19.44
N PHE A 63 8.87 10.16 19.76
CA PHE A 63 7.45 10.10 19.46
C PHE A 63 7.10 11.11 18.38
N ASN A 64 6.30 10.73 17.40
CA ASN A 64 5.81 11.65 16.38
C ASN A 64 4.34 12.01 16.65
N ARG A 65 4.08 13.27 17.00
CA ARG A 65 2.72 13.76 17.32
C ARG A 65 1.77 13.80 16.12
N PHE A 66 2.29 13.80 14.89
CA PHE A 66 1.47 13.84 13.68
C PHE A 66 1.10 12.44 13.20
N THR A 67 1.97 11.44 13.39
CA THR A 67 1.73 10.06 12.96
C THR A 67 1.37 9.11 14.10
N ASN A 68 1.45 9.55 15.36
CA ASN A 68 1.33 8.72 16.57
C ASN A 68 2.30 7.52 16.60
N GLN A 69 3.46 7.64 15.96
CA GLN A 69 4.49 6.60 15.97
C GLN A 69 5.51 6.84 17.09
N SER A 70 6.11 5.77 17.60
CA SER A 70 7.22 5.83 18.55
C SER A 70 8.37 4.94 18.08
N LEU A 71 9.60 5.46 18.15
CA LEU A 71 10.83 4.79 17.74
C LEU A 71 11.87 4.86 18.86
N TRP A 72 12.68 3.81 19.01
CA TRP A 72 13.79 3.79 19.99
C TRP A 72 15.07 4.45 19.46
N GLU A 73 15.12 4.70 18.15
CA GLU A 73 16.24 5.27 17.42
C GLU A 73 15.86 6.60 16.80
N MET A 74 16.85 7.48 16.59
CA MET A 74 16.61 8.81 16.06
C MET A 74 16.09 8.69 14.62
N PRO A 75 14.93 9.28 14.29
CA PRO A 75 14.37 9.18 12.95
C PRO A 75 15.32 9.85 11.94
N VAL A 76 15.59 9.20 10.82
CA VAL A 76 16.39 9.76 9.72
C VAL A 76 15.45 10.27 8.64
N LEU A 77 15.49 11.58 8.37
CA LEU A 77 14.73 12.16 7.27
C LEU A 77 15.48 11.90 5.95
N GLY A 78 14.93 11.04 5.09
CA GLY A 78 15.37 10.94 3.69
C GLY A 78 16.31 9.79 3.30
N GLN A 79 16.42 8.71 4.08
CA GLN A 79 17.00 7.45 3.59
C GLN A 79 15.92 6.38 3.51
N HIS A 80 15.58 6.00 2.27
CA HIS A 80 14.58 4.98 1.95
C HIS A 80 15.28 3.64 1.74
N ASP A 81 15.34 2.80 2.77
CA ASP A 81 15.65 1.38 2.57
C ASP A 81 14.39 0.65 2.10
N VAL A 82 14.40 0.26 0.82
CA VAL A 82 13.33 -0.48 0.12
C VAL A 82 13.02 -1.83 0.80
N ILE A 83 13.88 -2.30 1.70
CA ILE A 83 13.71 -3.56 2.44
C ILE A 83 12.87 -3.36 3.71
N SER A 84 12.79 -2.15 4.27
CA SER A 84 12.09 -1.89 5.54
C SER A 84 10.64 -1.42 5.39
N ASP A 85 10.19 -1.07 4.16
CA ASP A 85 8.84 -0.58 3.90
C ASP A 85 8.11 -1.44 2.82
N PRO A 86 7.51 -2.58 3.20
CA PRO A 86 6.71 -3.39 2.28
C PRO A 86 5.36 -2.74 1.89
N LEU A 87 5.04 -1.52 2.38
CA LEU A 87 3.76 -0.84 2.17
C LEU A 87 3.87 0.54 1.51
N GLY A 88 5.09 1.00 1.18
CA GLY A 88 5.35 2.20 0.38
C GLY A 88 4.74 3.50 0.91
N LEU A 89 4.54 3.61 2.23
CA LEU A 89 3.80 4.73 2.84
C LEU A 89 4.56 6.06 2.75
N ASN A 90 5.85 6.04 2.41
CA ASN A 90 6.72 7.23 2.40
C ASN A 90 7.31 7.61 1.03
N ALA A 91 6.71 7.22 -0.10
CA ALA A 91 7.16 7.67 -1.42
C ALA A 91 6.67 9.11 -1.76
N ALA A 92 7.56 10.10 -1.63
CA ALA A 92 7.39 11.43 -2.23
C ALA A 92 7.67 11.40 -3.75
N PRO A 93 7.03 12.25 -4.57
CA PRO A 93 7.15 12.21 -6.03
C PRO A 93 8.54 12.64 -6.51
N MET A 94 9.11 11.89 -7.45
CA MET A 94 10.28 12.30 -8.25
C MET A 94 9.94 13.57 -9.06
N PRO A 95 10.86 14.53 -9.20
CA PRO A 95 10.72 15.63 -10.16
C PRO A 95 10.91 15.09 -11.58
N LEU A 96 9.95 15.38 -12.46
CA LEU A 96 10.16 15.34 -13.90
C LEU A 96 11.04 16.54 -14.27
N GLU A 97 12.31 16.29 -14.58
CA GLU A 97 13.13 17.22 -15.36
C GLU A 97 12.54 17.30 -16.78
N GLY A 98 12.31 18.54 -17.22
CA GLY A 98 11.68 18.87 -18.49
C GLY A 98 12.68 19.06 -19.62
N GLY A 99 12.23 18.78 -20.85
CA GLY A 99 12.79 19.32 -22.07
C GLY A 99 11.65 19.97 -22.85
N MET A 100 11.54 21.29 -22.78
CA MET A 100 10.57 22.12 -23.50
C MET A 100 11.23 22.59 -24.80
N ILE A 101 10.63 22.34 -25.97
CA ILE A 101 10.75 23.23 -27.14
C ILE A 101 9.41 23.23 -27.88
N ASP A 102 9.01 24.44 -28.26
CA ASP A 102 7.68 24.89 -28.61
C ASP A 102 7.29 24.71 -30.10
N THR A 103 5.98 24.69 -30.33
CA THR A 103 5.22 25.12 -31.53
C THR A 103 5.39 24.41 -32.88
N SER A 104 4.28 23.85 -33.39
CA SER A 104 3.45 24.44 -34.48
C SER A 104 2.95 23.45 -35.56
N VAL A 105 1.62 23.44 -35.73
CA VAL A 105 0.75 23.11 -36.89
C VAL A 105 0.82 21.78 -37.69
N GLU A 106 -0.36 21.14 -37.70
CA GLU A 106 -1.11 20.59 -38.85
C GLU A 106 -0.77 19.24 -39.54
N SER A 107 -1.87 18.49 -39.74
CA SER A 107 -2.19 17.66 -40.92
C SER A 107 -1.69 16.22 -41.06
N LYS A 108 -2.68 15.30 -40.98
CA LYS A 108 -2.97 14.17 -41.88
C LYS A 108 -1.90 13.10 -42.22
N GLN A 109 -2.35 11.84 -42.01
CA GLN A 109 -2.17 10.65 -42.88
C GLN A 109 -0.78 10.04 -43.10
N ARG A 110 -0.59 8.79 -42.62
CA ARG A 110 0.09 7.70 -43.37
C ARG A 110 -0.16 6.35 -42.65
N LYS A 111 -1.02 5.45 -43.14
CA LYS A 111 -0.83 4.40 -44.18
C LYS A 111 0.34 3.44 -43.94
N ARG A 112 -0.06 2.19 -43.69
CA ARG A 112 0.64 0.89 -43.71
C ARG A 112 1.42 0.63 -45.01
N ARG A 113 2.55 -0.08 -44.92
CA ARG A 113 3.08 -1.12 -45.86
C ARG A 113 3.98 -2.05 -45.01
N PHE A 114 3.72 -3.35 -44.84
CA PHE A 114 3.81 -4.52 -45.74
C PHE A 114 5.20 -4.76 -46.37
N SER A 115 5.80 -5.91 -46.05
CA SER A 115 6.55 -6.73 -47.00
C SER A 115 6.54 -8.20 -46.55
N GLU A 116 6.39 -9.09 -47.52
CA GLU A 116 6.00 -10.51 -47.46
C GLU A 116 7.07 -11.35 -48.21
N GLU A 117 7.33 -12.55 -47.69
CA GLU A 117 7.82 -13.82 -48.27
C GLU A 117 9.11 -13.96 -49.15
N VAL A 118 10.14 -14.70 -48.64
CA VAL A 118 10.50 -16.16 -48.83
C VAL A 118 10.55 -16.73 -50.30
N PRO A 119 11.26 -17.83 -50.74
CA PRO A 119 12.43 -18.69 -50.31
C PRO A 119 13.46 -19.01 -51.48
N PRO A 120 14.13 -20.21 -51.65
CA PRO A 120 15.20 -20.90 -50.89
C PRO A 120 16.39 -21.48 -51.75
N SER A 121 17.49 -21.92 -51.09
CA SER A 121 18.42 -23.00 -51.54
C SER A 121 19.51 -23.20 -50.48
N GLY A 122 20.06 -24.37 -50.09
CA GLY A 122 19.89 -25.78 -50.44
C GLY A 122 20.90 -26.65 -49.64
N ASN A 123 20.44 -27.82 -49.16
CA ASN A 123 21.09 -29.14 -48.99
C ASN A 123 22.52 -29.39 -48.40
N SER A 124 22.57 -30.24 -47.36
CA SER A 124 23.17 -31.61 -47.30
C SER A 124 24.15 -31.99 -46.15
N ILE A 125 23.65 -32.84 -45.24
CA ILE A 125 24.14 -34.19 -44.79
C ILE A 125 25.66 -34.45 -44.63
N LYS A 126 26.11 -34.84 -43.41
CA LYS A 126 26.74 -36.16 -43.05
C LYS A 126 27.28 -36.24 -41.59
N LYS A 127 26.95 -37.35 -40.92
CA LYS A 127 27.54 -37.97 -39.70
C LYS A 127 28.33 -39.24 -40.15
N PRO A 128 28.95 -40.11 -39.31
CA PRO A 128 29.50 -40.04 -37.92
C PRO A 128 30.88 -40.78 -37.77
N LYS A 129 31.33 -41.03 -36.51
CA LYS A 129 32.04 -42.25 -35.96
C LYS A 129 33.17 -41.86 -34.96
N VAL A 130 33.05 -42.02 -33.63
CA VAL A 130 33.28 -43.18 -32.72
C VAL A 130 34.69 -43.81 -32.82
N ASP A 131 35.48 -43.74 -31.73
CA ASP A 131 36.08 -44.91 -31.05
C ASP A 131 36.76 -44.51 -29.71
N ALA A 132 36.51 -45.32 -28.67
CA ALA A 132 37.27 -45.46 -27.41
C ALA A 132 38.27 -46.64 -27.60
N PRO A 133 39.07 -47.18 -26.63
CA PRO A 133 38.94 -47.14 -25.16
C PRO A 133 40.27 -47.06 -24.36
N GLY A 134 40.16 -47.04 -23.02
CA GLY A 134 41.25 -47.51 -22.13
C GLY A 134 41.35 -46.80 -20.77
N ASN A 135 40.82 -47.43 -19.73
CA ASN A 135 41.13 -47.20 -18.29
C ASN A 135 41.90 -48.47 -17.80
N PRO A 136 42.63 -48.52 -16.66
CA PRO A 136 42.06 -48.22 -15.33
C PRO A 136 43.00 -47.68 -14.21
N ALA A 137 42.33 -47.07 -13.22
CA ALA A 137 42.51 -47.16 -11.74
C ALA A 137 43.85 -46.84 -11.05
N ALA A 138 43.83 -45.86 -10.12
CA ALA A 138 43.98 -46.08 -8.65
C ALA A 138 43.99 -44.74 -7.85
N GLN A 139 43.27 -44.72 -6.73
CA GLN A 139 43.28 -43.72 -5.63
C GLN A 139 44.34 -44.15 -4.57
N PRO A 140 44.86 -43.28 -3.64
CA PRO A 140 44.07 -42.70 -2.52
C PRO A 140 44.51 -41.32 -1.94
N VAL A 141 43.60 -40.73 -1.16
CA VAL A 141 43.71 -39.62 -0.16
C VAL A 141 44.45 -40.15 1.12
N PRO A 142 44.76 -39.40 2.22
CA PRO A 142 44.59 -37.96 2.56
C PRO A 142 45.79 -37.30 3.29
N SER A 143 45.71 -36.01 3.67
CA SER A 143 46.14 -35.42 4.98
C SER A 143 46.26 -33.87 4.97
N SER A 144 45.66 -33.22 5.98
CA SER A 144 45.97 -31.86 6.53
C SER A 144 46.81 -32.05 7.81
N PRO A 145 47.57 -31.07 8.41
CA PRO A 145 47.12 -29.69 8.75
C PRO A 145 48.17 -28.52 8.90
N SER A 146 47.64 -27.28 8.99
CA SER A 146 48.09 -26.07 9.75
C SER A 146 49.32 -25.16 9.40
N ILE A 147 49.01 -23.89 8.96
CA ILE A 147 49.47 -22.47 9.27
C ILE A 147 50.91 -22.20 9.84
N PRO A 148 51.64 -21.04 9.63
CA PRO A 148 51.18 -19.66 9.34
C PRO A 148 52.03 -18.74 8.42
N GLY A 149 51.49 -17.56 8.03
CA GLY A 149 52.31 -16.45 7.52
C GLY A 149 51.55 -15.35 6.77
N THR A 150 51.43 -14.19 7.40
CA THR A 150 50.99 -12.90 6.84
C THR A 150 51.86 -12.46 5.65
N SER A 151 51.25 -11.98 4.56
CA SER A 151 51.89 -10.98 3.69
C SER A 151 50.86 -9.99 3.15
N VAL A 152 51.21 -8.74 3.32
CA VAL A 152 50.50 -7.51 2.98
C VAL A 152 50.86 -7.14 1.54
N LEU A 153 49.86 -6.64 0.78
CA LEU A 153 49.94 -5.99 -0.54
C LEU A 153 50.15 -6.89 -1.78
N LYS A 154 49.10 -7.01 -2.61
CA LYS A 154 49.02 -6.19 -3.83
C LYS A 154 47.60 -6.18 -4.40
N ALA A 155 47.10 -4.96 -4.48
CA ALA A 155 45.86 -4.62 -5.11
C ALA A 155 46.07 -4.58 -6.64
N TRP A 156 45.10 -5.14 -7.39
CA TRP A 156 44.73 -4.83 -8.77
C TRP A 156 45.39 -5.65 -9.88
N CYS A 157 44.71 -6.76 -10.23
CA CYS A 157 44.35 -7.12 -11.61
C CYS A 157 43.25 -8.18 -11.51
N VAL A 158 41.99 -7.79 -11.69
CA VAL A 158 40.85 -8.73 -11.71
C VAL A 158 40.37 -8.79 -13.15
N SER A 159 40.54 -9.96 -13.80
CA SER A 159 40.03 -10.22 -15.15
C SER A 159 38.51 -9.98 -15.20
N PRO A 160 37.91 -9.61 -16.34
CA PRO A 160 36.45 -9.56 -16.48
C PRO A 160 35.77 -10.87 -16.05
N GLU A 161 36.44 -12.01 -16.25
CA GLU A 161 36.00 -13.34 -15.83
C GLU A 161 36.00 -13.48 -14.30
N ASP A 162 37.03 -12.95 -13.62
CA ASP A 162 37.10 -12.96 -12.15
C ASP A 162 36.06 -12.04 -11.49
N LYS A 163 35.60 -10.97 -12.16
CA LYS A 163 34.46 -10.18 -11.68
C LYS A 163 33.13 -10.93 -11.81
N GLN A 164 32.98 -11.74 -12.86
CA GLN A 164 31.83 -12.62 -13.04
C GLN A 164 31.83 -13.73 -11.99
N GLN A 165 32.99 -14.35 -11.72
CA GLN A 165 33.18 -15.33 -10.64
C GLN A 165 33.01 -14.72 -9.24
N ALA A 166 33.53 -13.51 -8.99
CA ALA A 166 33.37 -12.82 -7.70
C ALA A 166 31.94 -12.32 -7.45
N ALA A 167 31.18 -11.99 -8.50
CA ALA A 167 29.75 -11.71 -8.40
C ALA A 167 28.92 -12.97 -8.12
N LEU A 168 29.38 -14.15 -8.56
CA LEU A 168 28.80 -15.45 -8.21
C LEU A 168 29.16 -15.91 -6.78
N LEU A 169 30.24 -15.38 -6.20
CA LEU A 169 30.75 -15.74 -4.87
C LEU A 169 30.38 -14.75 -3.76
N ARG A 170 29.68 -13.63 -4.06
CA ARG A 170 29.08 -12.83 -2.99
C ARG A 170 28.09 -13.72 -2.25
N PRO A 171 28.20 -13.84 -0.90
CA PRO A 171 27.17 -14.49 -0.12
C PRO A 171 25.84 -13.88 -0.51
N THR A 172 24.93 -14.71 -1.02
CA THR A 172 23.57 -14.26 -1.29
C THR A 172 23.02 -13.79 0.05
N GLU A 173 22.67 -12.50 0.18
CA GLU A 173 22.13 -12.00 1.44
C GLU A 173 20.89 -12.83 1.81
N VAL A 174 20.99 -13.53 2.95
CA VAL A 174 19.94 -14.38 3.51
C VAL A 174 19.23 -13.57 4.58
N TYR A 175 17.93 -13.38 4.43
CA TYR A 175 17.10 -12.57 5.34
C TYR A 175 16.11 -13.43 6.15
N TRP A 176 16.39 -14.72 6.30
CA TRP A 176 15.51 -15.66 6.98
C TRP A 176 16.31 -16.76 7.67
N ASP A 177 15.76 -17.25 8.77
CA ASP A 177 16.18 -18.48 9.43
C ASP A 177 14.96 -19.42 9.44
N LEU A 178 15.00 -20.44 8.56
CA LEU A 178 13.90 -21.40 8.39
C LEU A 178 14.09 -22.66 9.26
N ASP A 179 15.19 -22.75 10.00
CA ASP A 179 15.50 -23.89 10.88
C ASP A 179 14.83 -23.74 12.25
N ILE A 180 14.43 -22.52 12.63
CA ILE A 180 13.70 -22.24 13.86
C ILE A 180 12.32 -22.93 13.81
N GLN A 181 12.13 -23.89 14.72
CA GLN A 181 10.84 -24.56 14.88
C GLN A 181 9.80 -23.66 15.56
N THR A 182 8.53 -23.89 15.24
CA THR A 182 7.42 -23.15 15.87
C THR A 182 7.26 -23.49 17.34
N ASN A 183 6.92 -22.49 18.14
CA ASN A 183 6.42 -22.64 19.51
C ASN A 183 4.94 -22.25 19.63
N ALA A 184 4.27 -21.91 18.52
CA ALA A 184 2.87 -21.54 18.53
C ALA A 184 1.99 -22.78 18.69
N VAL A 185 1.17 -22.80 19.74
CA VAL A 185 0.24 -23.89 20.04
C VAL A 185 -1.18 -23.44 19.66
N ILE A 186 -1.90 -24.30 18.94
CA ILE A 186 -3.27 -24.08 18.48
C ILE A 186 -4.15 -25.28 18.86
N LYS A 187 -5.47 -25.06 18.93
CA LYS A 187 -6.43 -26.17 18.86
C LYS A 187 -6.39 -26.77 17.45
N GLN A 188 -6.44 -28.09 17.33
CA GLN A 188 -6.49 -28.74 16.02
C GLN A 188 -7.71 -28.25 15.23
N ARG A 189 -7.53 -27.96 13.93
CA ARG A 189 -8.57 -27.39 13.06
C ARG A 189 -8.82 -28.28 11.86
N ALA A 190 -10.07 -28.25 11.39
CA ALA A 190 -10.44 -28.83 10.10
C ALA A 190 -9.68 -28.13 8.95
N PRO A 191 -9.47 -28.81 7.81
CA PRO A 191 -8.97 -28.16 6.60
C PRO A 191 -9.88 -27.01 6.14
N SER A 192 -9.29 -26.02 5.48
CA SER A 192 -10.01 -24.88 4.90
C SER A 192 -10.77 -25.28 3.64
N GLU A 193 -11.96 -24.70 3.45
CA GLU A 193 -12.80 -24.88 2.26
C GLU A 193 -12.37 -24.02 1.06
N VAL A 194 -11.31 -23.23 1.22
CA VAL A 194 -10.74 -22.47 0.11
C VAL A 194 -10.25 -23.44 -0.97
N LEU A 195 -10.62 -23.16 -2.23
CA LEU A 195 -10.23 -24.00 -3.36
C LEU A 195 -8.72 -23.87 -3.63
N SER A 196 -8.08 -24.98 -3.99
CA SER A 196 -6.66 -25.03 -4.34
C SER A 196 -6.31 -24.08 -5.49
N PRO A 197 -5.22 -23.30 -5.41
CA PRO A 197 -4.88 -22.35 -6.46
C PRO A 197 -4.57 -23.05 -7.78
N HIS A 198 -5.02 -22.45 -8.89
CA HIS A 198 -4.75 -22.94 -10.24
C HIS A 198 -4.37 -21.76 -11.16
N PRO A 199 -3.30 -21.84 -11.99
CA PRO A 199 -2.80 -20.72 -12.78
C PRO A 199 -3.86 -20.04 -13.67
N GLU A 200 -4.76 -20.82 -14.27
CA GLU A 200 -5.87 -20.27 -15.07
C GLU A 200 -6.84 -19.40 -14.26
N VAL A 201 -7.08 -19.76 -13.00
CA VAL A 201 -7.98 -19.01 -12.10
C VAL A 201 -7.27 -17.75 -11.60
N GLU A 202 -5.99 -17.84 -11.25
CA GLU A 202 -5.21 -16.67 -10.86
C GLU A 202 -5.03 -15.67 -12.00
N LEU A 203 -4.90 -16.16 -13.24
CA LEU A 203 -4.89 -15.32 -14.44
C LEU A 203 -6.22 -14.57 -14.62
N LEU A 204 -7.36 -15.27 -14.49
CA LEU A 204 -8.66 -14.61 -14.53
C LEU A 204 -8.82 -13.60 -13.38
N ARG A 205 -8.44 -13.96 -12.16
CA ARG A 205 -8.52 -13.10 -10.97
C ARG A 205 -7.69 -11.83 -11.15
N SER A 206 -6.46 -11.93 -11.64
CA SER A 206 -5.60 -10.76 -11.87
C SER A 206 -6.21 -9.79 -12.88
N GLN A 207 -6.74 -10.31 -14.00
CA GLN A 207 -7.42 -9.50 -15.02
C GLN A 207 -8.66 -8.79 -14.47
N LEU A 208 -9.46 -9.49 -13.65
CA LEU A 208 -10.65 -8.91 -13.02
C LEU A 208 -10.29 -7.85 -11.97
N ILE A 209 -9.22 -8.03 -11.20
CA ILE A 209 -8.73 -7.01 -10.26
C ILE A 209 -8.28 -5.75 -11.00
N LEU A 210 -7.58 -5.88 -12.12
CA LEU A 210 -7.18 -4.74 -12.95
C LEU A 210 -8.41 -3.98 -13.47
N LYS A 211 -9.43 -4.71 -13.95
CA LYS A 211 -10.71 -4.10 -14.35
C LYS A 211 -11.43 -3.42 -13.19
N LEU A 212 -11.42 -4.02 -11.99
CA LEU A 212 -12.05 -3.44 -10.81
C LEU A 212 -11.37 -2.13 -10.38
N ARG A 213 -10.03 -2.09 -10.42
CA ARG A 213 -9.24 -0.86 -10.19
C ARG A 213 -9.55 0.21 -11.23
N GLN A 214 -9.70 -0.18 -12.50
CA GLN A 214 -10.05 0.73 -13.57
C GLN A 214 -11.47 1.31 -13.36
N HIS A 215 -12.45 0.49 -13.02
CA HIS A 215 -13.79 0.96 -12.67
C HIS A 215 -13.79 1.90 -11.47
N TYR A 216 -12.96 1.64 -10.46
CA TYR A 216 -12.83 2.53 -9.31
C TYR A 216 -12.30 3.91 -9.70
N ARG A 217 -11.29 3.96 -10.57
CA ARG A 217 -10.77 5.19 -11.17
C ARG A 217 -11.84 5.94 -11.96
N GLU A 218 -12.54 5.25 -12.84
CA GLU A 218 -13.61 5.83 -13.67
C GLU A 218 -14.73 6.42 -12.82
N LEU A 219 -15.16 5.71 -11.77
CA LEU A 219 -16.21 6.19 -10.87
C LEU A 219 -15.79 7.43 -10.09
N CYS A 220 -14.56 7.48 -9.56
CA CYS A 220 -14.04 8.67 -8.88
C CYS A 220 -13.99 9.88 -9.83
N GLN A 221 -13.48 9.67 -11.05
CA GLN A 221 -13.33 10.73 -12.03
C GLN A 221 -14.67 11.23 -12.57
N GLN A 222 -15.60 10.32 -12.89
CA GLN A 222 -16.89 10.67 -13.50
C GLN A 222 -17.85 11.28 -12.49
N ARG A 223 -17.84 10.82 -11.22
CA ARG A 223 -18.79 11.30 -10.21
C ARG A 223 -18.26 12.47 -9.41
N GLU A 224 -17.00 12.45 -8.99
CA GLU A 224 -16.41 13.46 -8.11
C GLU A 224 -15.35 14.33 -8.81
N GLY A 225 -14.90 13.97 -10.02
CA GLY A 225 -13.88 14.73 -10.72
C GLY A 225 -12.49 14.64 -10.09
N ILE A 226 -12.22 13.58 -9.31
CA ILE A 226 -10.94 13.34 -8.63
C ILE A 226 -10.34 12.00 -9.06
N ASP A 227 -9.02 11.91 -8.99
CA ASP A 227 -8.33 10.61 -8.99
C ASP A 227 -8.62 9.86 -7.69
N PRO A 228 -8.64 8.51 -7.73
CA PRO A 228 -8.66 7.71 -6.51
C PRO A 228 -7.57 8.14 -5.51
N PRO A 229 -7.90 8.30 -4.22
CA PRO A 229 -6.88 8.53 -3.20
C PRO A 229 -5.83 7.42 -3.24
N ARG A 230 -4.56 7.79 -3.05
CA ARG A 230 -3.44 6.83 -3.21
C ARG A 230 -3.62 5.65 -2.27
N GLU A 231 -3.47 4.43 -2.77
CA GLU A 231 -3.59 3.19 -2.00
C GLU A 231 -4.97 2.92 -1.36
N SER A 232 -5.99 3.76 -1.60
CA SER A 232 -7.32 3.58 -1.00
C SER A 232 -7.97 2.26 -1.41
N PHE A 233 -7.74 1.81 -2.65
CA PHE A 233 -8.22 0.51 -3.12
C PHE A 233 -7.59 -0.66 -2.36
N ASN A 234 -6.29 -0.57 -2.03
CA ASN A 234 -5.59 -1.62 -1.30
C ASN A 234 -6.05 -1.68 0.15
N ARG A 235 -6.19 -0.51 0.80
CA ARG A 235 -6.76 -0.42 2.14
C ARG A 235 -8.23 -0.87 2.19
N TRP A 236 -8.99 -0.58 1.14
CA TRP A 236 -10.34 -1.11 0.97
C TRP A 236 -10.36 -2.64 0.94
N MET A 237 -9.51 -3.30 0.13
CA MET A 237 -9.45 -4.76 0.11
C MET A 237 -9.15 -5.34 1.51
N LEU A 238 -8.18 -4.76 2.23
CA LEU A 238 -7.84 -5.20 3.58
C LEU A 238 -9.00 -5.01 4.55
N GLU A 239 -9.61 -3.84 4.58
CA GLU A 239 -10.72 -3.52 5.47
C GLU A 239 -11.95 -4.39 5.20
N ARG A 240 -12.27 -4.62 3.92
CA ARG A 240 -13.36 -5.52 3.55
C ARG A 240 -13.07 -6.95 4.01
N LYS A 241 -11.84 -7.46 3.87
CA LYS A 241 -11.49 -8.82 4.30
C LYS A 241 -11.58 -9.07 5.80
N VAL A 242 -11.63 -8.02 6.62
CA VAL A 242 -11.89 -8.17 8.07
C VAL A 242 -13.34 -8.60 8.34
N VAL A 243 -14.30 -8.13 7.54
CA VAL A 243 -15.74 -8.36 7.74
C VAL A 243 -16.35 -9.31 6.71
N ASP A 244 -15.61 -9.64 5.65
CA ASP A 244 -16.06 -10.49 4.56
C ASP A 244 -16.29 -11.93 5.03
N LYS A 245 -17.50 -12.42 4.82
CA LYS A 245 -17.89 -13.83 4.99
C LYS A 245 -17.86 -14.59 3.66
N GLY A 246 -17.37 -13.94 2.62
CA GLY A 246 -17.22 -14.48 1.27
C GLY A 246 -16.19 -15.61 1.16
N THR A 247 -16.17 -16.24 -0.01
CA THR A 247 -15.32 -17.43 -0.25
C THR A 247 -14.12 -17.18 -1.15
N ASP A 248 -14.02 -16.02 -1.83
CA ASP A 248 -12.81 -15.69 -2.60
C ASP A 248 -11.69 -15.26 -1.65
N PRO A 249 -10.44 -15.72 -1.84
CA PRO A 249 -9.35 -15.38 -0.93
C PRO A 249 -8.90 -13.92 -0.99
N LEU A 250 -9.28 -13.15 -2.03
CA LEU A 250 -8.75 -11.80 -2.26
C LEU A 250 -9.83 -10.74 -2.42
N LEU A 251 -10.85 -10.98 -3.25
CA LEU A 251 -11.93 -10.04 -3.51
C LEU A 251 -13.07 -10.21 -2.49
N PRO A 252 -13.67 -9.12 -1.99
CA PRO A 252 -14.81 -9.20 -1.08
C PRO A 252 -16.10 -9.55 -1.81
N SER A 253 -17.00 -10.29 -1.14
CA SER A 253 -18.29 -10.70 -1.74
C SER A 253 -19.47 -10.82 -0.76
N ASP A 254 -19.23 -10.86 0.54
CA ASP A 254 -20.29 -10.92 1.56
C ASP A 254 -19.90 -10.07 2.78
N CYS A 255 -20.05 -8.75 2.64
CA CYS A 255 -19.67 -7.76 3.65
C CYS A 255 -20.89 -6.98 4.16
N GLU A 256 -20.93 -6.77 5.47
CA GLU A 256 -21.85 -5.84 6.12
C GLU A 256 -21.06 -4.86 7.00
N PRO A 257 -21.22 -3.53 6.83
CA PRO A 257 -22.07 -2.84 5.83
C PRO A 257 -21.48 -2.91 4.41
N VAL A 258 -22.34 -2.75 3.39
CA VAL A 258 -21.93 -2.70 1.96
C VAL A 258 -20.98 -1.54 1.68
N VAL A 259 -21.31 -0.35 2.17
CA VAL A 259 -20.45 0.84 2.04
C VAL A 259 -19.23 0.68 2.94
N SER A 260 -18.04 0.75 2.35
CA SER A 260 -16.79 0.70 3.12
C SER A 260 -16.53 2.02 3.83
N PRO A 261 -16.40 2.03 5.18
CA PRO A 261 -16.01 3.23 5.92
C PRO A 261 -14.62 3.73 5.53
N SER A 262 -13.69 2.82 5.18
CA SER A 262 -12.33 3.21 4.76
C SER A 262 -12.36 3.93 3.42
N MET A 263 -12.96 3.32 2.39
CA MET A 263 -13.03 3.92 1.06
C MET A 263 -13.82 5.23 1.08
N PHE A 264 -14.96 5.26 1.80
CA PHE A 264 -15.78 6.46 1.94
C PHE A 264 -14.99 7.63 2.54
N ARG A 265 -14.33 7.41 3.69
CA ARG A 265 -13.55 8.45 4.38
C ARG A 265 -12.44 9.01 3.49
N GLU A 266 -11.74 8.15 2.78
CA GLU A 266 -10.62 8.56 1.94
C GLU A 266 -11.06 9.36 0.72
N ILE A 267 -12.13 8.95 0.04
CA ILE A 267 -12.70 9.70 -1.09
C ILE A 267 -13.20 11.07 -0.59
N MET A 268 -13.93 11.10 0.53
CA MET A 268 -14.47 12.32 1.11
C MET A 268 -13.38 13.33 1.51
N ASN A 269 -12.20 12.86 1.93
CA ASN A 269 -11.09 13.75 2.28
C ASN A 269 -10.50 14.51 1.07
N ASP A 270 -10.67 13.96 -0.14
CA ASP A 270 -10.19 14.56 -1.38
C ASP A 270 -11.29 15.34 -2.14
N ILE A 271 -12.48 15.51 -1.54
CA ILE A 271 -13.58 16.33 -2.05
C ILE A 271 -13.54 17.73 -1.41
N PRO A 272 -13.75 18.82 -2.17
CA PRO A 272 -14.06 18.88 -3.60
C PRO A 272 -12.81 18.83 -4.50
N ILE A 273 -11.62 18.98 -3.92
CA ILE A 273 -10.33 18.76 -4.56
C ILE A 273 -9.35 18.15 -3.57
N ARG A 274 -8.43 17.33 -4.07
CA ARG A 274 -7.32 16.82 -3.27
C ARG A 274 -6.35 17.94 -2.91
N LEU A 275 -6.03 18.05 -1.62
CA LEU A 275 -5.05 19.00 -1.13
C LEU A 275 -3.64 18.41 -1.24
N SER A 276 -2.77 19.05 -2.01
CA SER A 276 -1.36 18.69 -2.15
C SER A 276 -0.48 19.49 -1.19
N ARG A 277 0.70 18.97 -0.85
CA ARG A 277 1.71 19.74 -0.10
C ARG A 277 2.13 20.97 -0.91
N ILE A 278 2.07 22.14 -0.28
CA ILE A 278 2.37 23.42 -0.91
C ILE A 278 3.79 23.86 -0.57
N LYS A 279 4.59 24.13 -1.60
CA LYS A 279 5.97 24.60 -1.46
C LYS A 279 6.01 26.12 -1.55
N PHE A 280 5.38 26.69 -2.56
CA PHE A 280 5.49 28.10 -2.92
C PHE A 280 4.21 28.90 -2.65
N ARG A 281 4.35 30.22 -2.53
CA ARG A 281 3.24 31.15 -2.28
C ARG A 281 2.19 31.11 -3.39
N GLU A 282 2.61 31.08 -4.65
CA GLU A 282 1.73 31.08 -5.81
C GLU A 282 0.92 29.79 -5.90
N GLU A 283 1.50 28.67 -5.44
CA GLU A 283 0.79 27.39 -5.31
C GLU A 283 -0.30 27.47 -4.24
N ALA A 284 -0.03 28.10 -3.09
CA ALA A 284 -1.01 28.32 -2.03
C ALA A 284 -2.21 29.13 -2.54
N LYS A 285 -1.93 30.25 -3.21
CA LYS A 285 -2.95 31.10 -3.85
C LYS A 285 -3.80 30.32 -4.86
N ARG A 286 -3.14 29.54 -5.73
CA ARG A 286 -3.79 28.73 -6.76
C ARG A 286 -4.66 27.63 -6.14
N LEU A 287 -4.18 26.98 -5.08
CA LEU A 287 -4.93 25.94 -4.38
C LEU A 287 -6.17 26.51 -3.70
N LEU A 288 -6.05 27.64 -3.00
CA LEU A 288 -7.18 28.35 -2.39
C LEU A 288 -8.25 28.69 -3.42
N PHE A 289 -7.83 29.28 -4.56
CA PHE A 289 -8.74 29.59 -5.66
C PHE A 289 -9.47 28.35 -6.18
N LYS A 290 -8.71 27.28 -6.48
CA LYS A 290 -9.28 26.01 -6.98
C LYS A 290 -10.26 25.38 -6.00
N TYR A 291 -9.94 25.42 -4.70
CA TYR A 291 -10.83 24.89 -3.67
C TYR A 291 -12.15 25.66 -3.62
N ALA A 292 -12.09 26.99 -3.59
CA ALA A 292 -13.25 27.86 -3.55
C ALA A 292 -14.16 27.66 -4.78
N GLU A 293 -13.55 27.61 -5.97
CA GLU A 293 -14.25 27.34 -7.22
C GLU A 293 -14.92 25.96 -7.24
N ALA A 294 -14.19 24.91 -6.84
CA ALA A 294 -14.71 23.56 -6.80
C ALA A 294 -15.84 23.39 -5.78
N ALA A 295 -15.73 24.00 -4.60
CA ALA A 295 -16.77 24.01 -3.58
C ALA A 295 -18.06 24.68 -4.08
N LYS A 296 -17.94 25.84 -4.75
CA LYS A 296 -19.08 26.52 -5.38
C LYS A 296 -19.71 25.67 -6.49
N ARG A 297 -18.91 25.10 -7.39
CA ARG A 297 -19.41 24.25 -8.48
C ARG A 297 -20.14 23.01 -7.95
N LEU A 298 -19.64 22.41 -6.87
CA LEU A 298 -20.27 21.23 -6.26
C LEU A 298 -21.63 21.58 -5.65
N ILE A 299 -21.73 22.65 -4.87
CA ILE A 299 -22.99 23.03 -4.21
C ILE A 299 -24.06 23.56 -5.18
N GLU A 300 -23.64 24.05 -6.35
CA GLU A 300 -24.53 24.51 -7.42
C GLU A 300 -25.05 23.36 -8.28
N SER A 301 -24.20 22.36 -8.57
CA SER A 301 -24.57 21.23 -9.42
C SER A 301 -25.29 20.10 -8.68
N ARG A 302 -25.24 20.07 -7.35
CA ARG A 302 -25.84 19.02 -6.52
C ARG A 302 -27.04 19.50 -5.70
N SER A 303 -27.86 18.54 -5.26
CA SER A 303 -28.91 18.76 -4.27
C SER A 303 -28.28 19.14 -2.93
N ALA A 304 -28.62 20.32 -2.43
CA ALA A 304 -28.20 20.83 -1.14
C ALA A 304 -29.31 21.71 -0.56
N SER A 305 -29.36 21.83 0.76
CA SER A 305 -30.33 22.74 1.39
C SER A 305 -30.09 24.19 0.96
N PRO A 306 -31.15 25.04 0.87
CA PRO A 306 -31.00 26.45 0.53
C PRO A 306 -29.99 27.17 1.43
N ASP A 307 -29.96 26.82 2.71
CA ASP A 307 -29.04 27.42 3.69
C ASP A 307 -27.59 26.98 3.45
N SER A 308 -27.35 25.69 3.21
CA SER A 308 -26.01 25.19 2.83
C SER A 308 -25.50 25.89 1.58
N ARG A 309 -26.38 26.08 0.58
CA ARG A 309 -26.04 26.78 -0.66
C ARG A 309 -25.67 28.24 -0.42
N LYS A 310 -26.41 28.95 0.43
CA LYS A 310 -26.10 30.34 0.81
C LYS A 310 -24.76 30.43 1.54
N VAL A 311 -24.53 29.58 2.54
CA VAL A 311 -23.30 29.58 3.35
C VAL A 311 -22.08 29.36 2.46
N VAL A 312 -22.09 28.34 1.61
CA VAL A 312 -20.95 28.05 0.73
C VAL A 312 -20.72 29.18 -0.28
N LYS A 313 -21.78 29.70 -0.92
CA LYS A 313 -21.65 30.79 -1.89
C LYS A 313 -21.06 32.05 -1.28
N TRP A 314 -21.55 32.45 -0.11
CA TRP A 314 -21.07 33.63 0.60
C TRP A 314 -19.59 33.50 0.97
N ASN A 315 -19.18 32.38 1.57
CA ASN A 315 -17.77 32.16 1.95
C ASN A 315 -16.82 32.11 0.74
N VAL A 316 -17.28 31.55 -0.39
CA VAL A 316 -16.51 31.54 -1.63
C VAL A 316 -16.38 32.95 -2.22
N GLU A 317 -17.46 33.73 -2.23
CA GLU A 317 -17.46 35.12 -2.74
C GLU A 317 -16.61 36.05 -1.88
N ASP A 318 -16.63 35.87 -0.56
CA ASP A 318 -15.73 36.56 0.37
C ASP A 318 -14.27 36.22 0.08
N THR A 319 -13.95 34.93 -0.09
CA THR A 319 -12.59 34.47 -0.44
C THR A 319 -12.12 35.08 -1.78
N PHE A 320 -12.95 35.07 -2.82
CA PHE A 320 -12.60 35.70 -4.11
C PHE A 320 -12.48 37.21 -4.02
N SER A 321 -13.23 37.86 -3.15
CA SER A 321 -13.11 39.29 -2.91
C SER A 321 -11.82 39.64 -2.19
N TRP A 322 -11.42 38.84 -1.20
CA TRP A 322 -10.13 38.97 -0.52
C TRP A 322 -8.96 38.73 -1.49
N LEU A 323 -9.00 37.67 -2.30
CA LEU A 323 -7.99 37.37 -3.32
C LEU A 323 -7.78 38.47 -4.37
N ARG A 324 -8.81 39.29 -4.62
CA ARG A 324 -8.76 40.45 -5.55
C ARG A 324 -8.23 41.72 -4.87
N ARG A 325 -8.33 41.85 -3.54
CA ARG A 325 -7.92 43.03 -2.79
C ARG A 325 -6.48 42.92 -2.33
N ASP A 326 -6.12 41.80 -1.72
CA ASP A 326 -4.82 41.65 -1.07
C ASP A 326 -3.77 41.00 -1.99
N HIS A 327 -2.87 41.85 -2.48
CA HIS A 327 -1.76 41.43 -3.34
C HIS A 327 -0.49 41.11 -2.53
N SER A 328 -0.48 41.41 -1.22
CA SER A 328 0.66 41.24 -0.31
C SER A 328 0.60 39.96 0.55
N ALA A 329 -0.56 39.32 0.68
CA ALA A 329 -0.79 38.12 1.51
C ALA A 329 0.25 36.99 1.35
N SER A 330 0.91 36.60 2.43
CA SER A 330 1.94 35.57 2.50
C SER A 330 1.42 34.16 2.11
N LYS A 331 2.34 33.18 2.03
CA LYS A 331 1.98 31.78 1.82
C LYS A 331 1.06 31.28 2.95
N GLU A 332 1.41 31.65 4.18
CA GLU A 332 0.71 31.27 5.41
C GLU A 332 -0.71 31.88 5.42
N ASP A 333 -0.86 33.14 5.02
CA ASP A 333 -2.19 33.79 4.91
C ASP A 333 -3.13 33.03 3.95
N TYR A 334 -2.61 32.54 2.81
CA TYR A 334 -3.38 31.73 1.87
C TYR A 334 -3.79 30.37 2.47
N MET A 335 -2.91 29.75 3.25
CA MET A 335 -3.17 28.46 3.88
C MET A 335 -4.18 28.59 5.03
N ASP A 336 -4.05 29.63 5.86
CA ASP A 336 -4.99 29.92 6.94
C ASP A 336 -6.39 30.23 6.39
N ARG A 337 -6.46 30.98 5.27
CA ARG A 337 -7.73 31.26 4.58
C ARG A 337 -8.32 29.97 3.99
N LEU A 338 -7.50 29.07 3.45
CA LEU A 338 -7.95 27.77 2.95
C LEU A 338 -8.50 26.90 4.07
N GLU A 339 -7.84 26.84 5.22
CA GLU A 339 -8.32 26.11 6.38
C GLU A 339 -9.64 26.68 6.90
N HIS A 340 -9.73 28.01 7.01
CA HIS A 340 -10.97 28.70 7.37
C HIS A 340 -12.11 28.36 6.40
N LEU A 341 -11.86 28.48 5.09
CA LEU A 341 -12.85 28.17 4.07
C LEU A 341 -13.26 26.68 4.12
N ARG A 342 -12.33 25.77 4.36
CA ARG A 342 -12.61 24.34 4.54
C ARG A 342 -13.46 24.09 5.78
N LYS A 343 -13.20 24.78 6.89
CA LYS A 343 -13.99 24.65 8.12
C LYS A 343 -15.43 25.13 7.93
N GLN A 344 -15.63 26.24 7.20
CA GLN A 344 -16.96 26.78 6.93
C GLN A 344 -17.73 25.96 5.88
N CYS A 345 -17.10 25.61 4.76
CA CYS A 345 -17.77 24.92 3.64
C CYS A 345 -17.79 23.39 3.79
N GLY A 346 -16.87 22.81 4.56
CA GLY A 346 -16.63 21.37 4.64
C GLY A 346 -17.88 20.55 4.94
N PRO A 347 -18.62 20.81 6.04
CA PRO A 347 -19.83 20.06 6.38
C PRO A 347 -20.90 20.11 5.27
N HIS A 348 -21.06 21.26 4.62
CA HIS A 348 -22.04 21.45 3.54
C HIS A 348 -21.64 20.71 2.26
N VAL A 349 -20.36 20.78 1.89
CA VAL A 349 -19.80 20.07 0.73
C VAL A 349 -19.85 18.56 0.96
N SER A 350 -19.48 18.09 2.15
CA SER A 350 -19.57 16.69 2.53
C SER A 350 -21.00 16.17 2.49
N ALA A 351 -21.96 16.90 3.04
CA ALA A 351 -23.37 16.51 2.98
C ALA A 351 -23.88 16.40 1.54
N ALA A 352 -23.52 17.34 0.67
CA ALA A 352 -23.91 17.32 -0.74
C ALA A 352 -23.21 16.22 -1.56
N ALA A 353 -22.08 15.69 -1.10
CA ALA A 353 -21.33 14.65 -1.80
C ALA A 353 -21.57 13.23 -1.28
N LYS A 354 -22.12 13.09 -0.07
CA LYS A 354 -22.29 11.82 0.64
C LYS A 354 -22.88 10.72 -0.24
N ASP A 355 -24.08 10.93 -0.79
CA ASP A 355 -24.81 9.89 -1.55
C ASP A 355 -24.04 9.42 -2.78
N SER A 356 -23.34 10.34 -3.45
CA SER A 356 -22.52 10.01 -4.61
C SER A 356 -21.34 9.11 -4.23
N VAL A 357 -20.64 9.44 -3.14
CA VAL A 357 -19.49 8.67 -2.64
C VAL A 357 -19.92 7.31 -2.08
N GLU A 358 -21.04 7.23 -1.35
CA GLU A 358 -21.65 5.95 -0.95
C GLU A 358 -21.99 5.11 -2.18
N GLY A 359 -22.48 5.74 -3.26
CA GLY A 359 -22.72 5.12 -4.55
C GLY A 359 -21.46 4.54 -5.20
N ILE A 360 -20.31 5.22 -5.10
CA ILE A 360 -19.02 4.67 -5.58
C ILE A 360 -18.65 3.43 -4.78
N CYS A 361 -18.69 3.51 -3.45
CA CYS A 361 -18.33 2.43 -2.55
C CYS A 361 -19.18 1.18 -2.80
N SER A 362 -20.51 1.37 -2.84
CA SER A 362 -21.47 0.30 -3.11
C SER A 362 -21.27 -0.29 -4.51
N LYS A 363 -21.07 0.55 -5.53
CA LYS A 363 -20.91 0.05 -6.91
C LYS A 363 -19.64 -0.80 -7.06
N ILE A 364 -18.53 -0.40 -6.46
CA ILE A 364 -17.30 -1.20 -6.48
C ILE A 364 -17.47 -2.52 -5.74
N TYR A 365 -18.15 -2.53 -4.59
CA TYR A 365 -18.48 -3.76 -3.90
C TYR A 365 -19.33 -4.71 -4.76
N TYR A 366 -20.39 -4.23 -5.41
CA TYR A 366 -21.23 -5.09 -6.24
C TYR A 366 -20.54 -5.60 -7.51
N ILE A 367 -19.63 -4.82 -8.11
CA ILE A 367 -18.80 -5.32 -9.21
C ILE A 367 -17.85 -6.41 -8.70
N SER A 368 -17.26 -6.24 -7.52
CA SER A 368 -16.44 -7.27 -6.87
C SER A 368 -17.23 -8.57 -6.67
N LEU A 369 -18.46 -8.49 -6.18
CA LEU A 369 -19.35 -9.65 -6.00
C LEU A 369 -19.57 -10.41 -7.33
N GLU A 370 -19.85 -9.69 -8.42
CA GLU A 370 -19.98 -10.29 -9.75
C GLU A 370 -18.69 -11.00 -10.20
N TYR A 371 -17.54 -10.38 -9.95
CA TYR A 371 -16.23 -10.94 -10.31
C TYR A 371 -15.90 -12.19 -9.49
N VAL A 372 -16.21 -12.18 -8.19
CA VAL A 372 -16.07 -13.36 -7.32
C VAL A 372 -16.91 -14.52 -7.85
N LYS A 373 -18.16 -14.28 -8.24
CA LYS A 373 -19.02 -15.32 -8.83
C LYS A 373 -18.38 -15.92 -10.09
N ARG A 374 -17.89 -15.09 -11.00
CA ARG A 374 -17.23 -15.54 -12.25
C ARG A 374 -15.95 -16.34 -11.98
N ILE A 375 -15.15 -15.92 -11.01
CA ILE A 375 -13.93 -16.62 -10.58
C ILE A 375 -14.31 -18.00 -10.01
N ARG A 376 -15.31 -18.04 -9.12
CA ARG A 376 -15.80 -19.29 -8.51
C ARG A 376 -16.32 -20.26 -9.55
N GLU A 377 -17.14 -19.79 -10.50
CA GLU A 377 -17.65 -20.61 -11.61
C GLU A 377 -16.52 -21.21 -12.45
N LYS A 378 -15.52 -20.40 -12.82
CA LYS A 378 -14.34 -20.88 -13.55
C LYS A 378 -13.55 -21.93 -12.76
N HIS A 379 -13.40 -21.71 -11.46
CA HIS A 379 -12.67 -22.63 -10.59
C HIS A 379 -13.40 -23.98 -10.44
N LEU A 380 -14.71 -23.95 -10.18
CA LEU A 380 -15.53 -25.14 -10.08
C LEU A 380 -15.59 -25.92 -11.40
N ALA A 381 -15.58 -25.23 -12.55
CA ALA A 381 -15.49 -25.87 -13.86
C ALA A 381 -14.20 -26.70 -14.01
N ILE A 382 -13.04 -26.14 -13.61
CA ILE A 382 -11.75 -26.85 -13.66
C ILE A 382 -11.75 -28.08 -12.74
N LEU A 383 -12.31 -27.98 -11.54
CA LEU A 383 -12.44 -29.13 -10.63
C LEU A 383 -13.31 -30.22 -11.25
N LYS A 384 -14.45 -29.85 -11.82
CA LYS A 384 -15.38 -30.77 -12.49
C LYS A 384 -14.73 -31.45 -13.70
N GLU A 385 -13.97 -30.73 -14.51
CA GLU A 385 -13.22 -31.26 -15.66
C GLU A 385 -12.19 -32.32 -15.24
N ASN A 386 -11.67 -32.22 -14.01
CA ASN A 386 -10.70 -33.16 -13.44
C ASN A 386 -11.33 -34.21 -12.51
N ASN A 387 -12.66 -34.34 -12.51
CA ASN A 387 -13.41 -35.26 -11.64
C ASN A 387 -13.14 -35.08 -10.13
N ILE A 388 -12.87 -33.84 -9.70
CA ILE A 388 -12.66 -33.50 -8.29
C ILE A 388 -13.98 -32.97 -7.71
N PRO A 389 -14.51 -33.58 -6.63
CA PRO A 389 -15.72 -33.09 -5.98
C PRO A 389 -15.45 -31.75 -5.29
N ALA A 390 -16.40 -30.82 -5.41
CA ALA A 390 -16.30 -29.48 -4.81
C ALA A 390 -16.73 -29.44 -3.34
N GLU A 391 -17.36 -30.50 -2.85
CA GLU A 391 -17.84 -30.65 -1.48
C GLU A 391 -17.29 -31.96 -0.91
N ILE A 392 -16.74 -31.87 0.30
CA ILE A 392 -16.17 -33.01 1.02
C ILE A 392 -16.74 -32.96 2.42
N GLU A 393 -17.14 -34.13 2.95
CA GLU A 393 -17.63 -34.24 4.32
C GLU A 393 -16.58 -33.71 5.29
N ALA A 394 -17.01 -32.86 6.22
CA ALA A 394 -16.12 -32.29 7.22
C ALA A 394 -15.58 -33.44 8.09
N PRO A 395 -14.25 -33.67 8.14
CA PRO A 395 -13.69 -34.72 8.96
C PRO A 395 -13.91 -34.40 10.44
N GLU A 396 -14.19 -35.43 11.26
CA GLU A 396 -14.25 -35.27 12.71
C GLU A 396 -12.89 -34.78 13.24
N VAL A 397 -12.89 -33.62 13.89
CA VAL A 397 -11.69 -33.02 14.47
C VAL A 397 -11.62 -33.33 15.95
N GLN A 398 -10.53 -33.97 16.37
CA GLN A 398 -10.26 -34.22 17.78
C GLN A 398 -9.99 -32.91 18.54
N ASP A 399 -10.56 -32.78 19.73
CA ASP A 399 -10.32 -31.65 20.62
C ASP A 399 -8.97 -31.81 21.34
N ARG A 400 -7.88 -31.40 20.66
CA ARG A 400 -6.54 -31.42 21.23
C ARG A 400 -5.73 -30.19 20.84
N LEU A 401 -4.76 -29.86 21.69
CA LEU A 401 -3.75 -28.83 21.43
C LEU A 401 -2.57 -29.44 20.67
N VAL A 402 -2.12 -28.74 19.64
CA VAL A 402 -1.00 -29.13 18.77
C VAL A 402 -0.14 -27.93 18.43
N TYR A 403 1.14 -28.14 18.12
CA TYR A 403 1.93 -27.09 17.48
C TYR A 403 1.32 -26.71 16.13
N CYS A 404 1.43 -25.43 15.76
CA CYS A 404 0.83 -24.95 14.53
C CYS A 404 1.44 -25.63 13.30
N TYR A 405 0.63 -25.78 12.26
CA TYR A 405 1.03 -26.31 10.98
C TYR A 405 0.45 -25.44 9.86
N PRO A 406 1.02 -25.46 8.64
CA PRO A 406 0.47 -24.73 7.51
C PRO A 406 -0.99 -25.12 7.28
N VAL A 407 -1.81 -24.12 6.91
CA VAL A 407 -3.22 -24.36 6.57
C VAL A 407 -3.31 -25.41 5.47
N ARG A 408 -4.18 -26.40 5.68
CA ARG A 408 -4.48 -27.46 4.71
C ARG A 408 -5.79 -27.15 4.03
N LEU A 409 -5.91 -27.52 2.76
CA LEU A 409 -7.14 -27.36 1.99
C LEU A 409 -7.90 -28.69 2.02
N ALA A 410 -9.22 -28.63 2.18
CA ALA A 410 -10.07 -29.81 2.16
C ALA A 410 -10.07 -30.46 0.76
N ILE A 411 -10.13 -29.63 -0.28
CA ILE A 411 -10.33 -30.06 -1.65
C ILE A 411 -8.97 -30.36 -2.31
N PRO A 412 -8.81 -31.55 -2.93
CA PRO A 412 -7.59 -31.90 -3.65
C PRO A 412 -7.26 -30.92 -4.79
N SER A 413 -5.96 -30.73 -5.03
CA SER A 413 -5.51 -29.91 -6.16
C SER A 413 -5.76 -30.61 -7.49
N PRO A 414 -6.30 -29.93 -8.52
CA PRO A 414 -6.27 -30.44 -9.87
C PRO A 414 -4.82 -30.54 -10.39
N PRO A 415 -4.59 -31.37 -11.42
CA PRO A 415 -3.32 -31.38 -12.16
C PRO A 415 -2.96 -29.97 -12.62
N LEU A 416 -1.74 -29.54 -12.34
CA LEU A 416 -1.28 -28.21 -12.72
C LEU A 416 -0.84 -28.19 -14.19
N PRO A 417 -1.11 -27.09 -14.92
CA PRO A 417 -0.69 -26.94 -16.30
C PRO A 417 0.82 -26.70 -16.39
N SER A 418 1.38 -26.88 -17.59
CA SER A 418 2.79 -26.57 -17.85
C SER A 418 3.07 -25.08 -17.64
N VAL A 419 4.19 -24.78 -16.97
CA VAL A 419 4.70 -23.44 -16.71
C VAL A 419 6.16 -23.40 -17.11
N GLU A 420 6.55 -22.38 -17.87
CA GLU A 420 7.94 -22.19 -18.28
C GLU A 420 8.70 -21.44 -17.20
N MET A 421 9.95 -21.84 -16.92
CA MET A 421 10.83 -21.13 -16.00
C MET A 421 12.22 -21.01 -16.61
N HIS A 422 12.78 -19.80 -16.55
CA HIS A 422 14.17 -19.55 -16.88
C HIS A 422 14.78 -18.53 -15.92
N MET A 423 16.11 -18.52 -15.84
CA MET A 423 16.86 -17.58 -15.01
C MET A 423 17.49 -16.50 -15.91
N GLU A 424 17.26 -15.24 -15.57
CA GLU A 424 17.83 -14.08 -16.26
C GLU A 424 18.42 -13.13 -15.21
N ASN A 425 19.73 -12.89 -15.24
CA ASN A 425 20.41 -11.93 -14.34
C ASN A 425 20.06 -12.08 -12.84
N ASN A 426 20.10 -13.31 -12.29
CA ASN A 426 19.68 -13.63 -10.92
C ASN A 426 18.19 -13.34 -10.61
N VAL A 427 17.34 -13.34 -11.63
CA VAL A 427 15.89 -13.27 -11.50
C VAL A 427 15.30 -14.52 -12.14
N ALA A 428 14.49 -15.25 -11.38
CA ALA A 428 13.67 -16.33 -11.90
C ALA A 428 12.45 -15.71 -12.61
N CYS A 429 12.33 -15.98 -13.90
CA CYS A 429 11.23 -15.56 -14.76
C CYS A 429 10.32 -16.77 -15.00
N VAL A 430 9.13 -16.73 -14.41
CA VAL A 430 8.13 -17.80 -14.50
C VAL A 430 7.00 -17.34 -15.42
N ARG A 431 6.69 -18.10 -16.46
CA ARG A 431 5.74 -17.73 -17.51
C ARG A 431 4.61 -18.75 -17.65
N TYR A 432 3.38 -18.25 -17.68
CA TYR A 432 2.17 -19.01 -17.97
C TYR A 432 1.32 -18.27 -19.01
N LYS A 433 1.01 -18.90 -20.14
CA LYS A 433 0.20 -18.32 -21.23
C LYS A 433 0.63 -16.90 -21.66
N GLY A 434 1.94 -16.66 -21.73
CA GLY A 434 2.51 -15.36 -22.10
C GLY A 434 2.64 -14.36 -20.95
N GLU A 435 1.91 -14.54 -19.85
CA GLU A 435 2.07 -13.73 -18.64
C GLU A 435 3.31 -14.16 -17.86
N MET A 436 4.11 -13.19 -17.43
CA MET A 436 5.38 -13.44 -16.75
C MET A 436 5.38 -12.79 -15.36
N VAL A 437 5.75 -13.59 -14.35
CA VAL A 437 6.07 -13.10 -13.01
C VAL A 437 7.57 -13.27 -12.76
N LYS A 438 8.13 -12.37 -11.97
CA LYS A 438 9.56 -12.32 -11.67
C LYS A 438 9.77 -12.37 -10.17
N VAL A 439 10.76 -13.16 -9.76
CA VAL A 439 11.21 -13.24 -8.37
C VAL A 439 12.72 -13.34 -8.37
N SER A 440 13.40 -12.61 -7.49
CA SER A 440 14.86 -12.68 -7.42
C SER A 440 15.31 -14.07 -6.97
N ARG A 441 16.50 -14.49 -7.40
CA ARG A 441 17.02 -15.84 -7.17
C ARG A 441 17.04 -16.22 -5.69
N ASN A 442 17.41 -15.28 -4.81
CA ASN A 442 17.43 -15.51 -3.37
C ASN A 442 16.04 -15.81 -2.81
N TYR A 443 15.01 -15.06 -3.21
CA TYR A 443 13.63 -15.32 -2.81
C TYR A 443 13.06 -16.57 -3.50
N PHE A 444 13.49 -16.89 -4.72
CA PHE A 444 13.11 -18.15 -5.38
C PHE A 444 13.67 -19.36 -4.65
N SER A 445 14.91 -19.31 -4.16
CA SER A 445 15.50 -20.38 -3.34
C SER A 445 14.90 -20.49 -1.94
N LYS A 446 14.23 -19.43 -1.46
CA LYS A 446 13.47 -19.45 -0.19
C LYS A 446 12.16 -20.22 -0.31
N LEU A 447 11.47 -20.02 -1.43
CA LEU A 447 10.19 -20.66 -1.75
C LEU A 447 10.40 -22.14 -2.06
#